data_AF-A0AAN8IR51-F1
#
_entry.id   AF-A0AAN8IR51-F1
#
_cell.length_a   1.000
_cell.length_b   1.000
_cell.length_c   1.000
_cell.angle_alpha   90.00
_cell.angle_beta   90.00
_cell.angle_gamma   90.00
#
_symmetry.space_group_name_H-M   'P 1'
#
loop_
_entity.id
_entity.type
_entity.pdbx_description
1 polymer ?
#
loop_
_entity_poly.entity_id
_entity_poly.type
_entity_poly.pdbx_seq_one_letter_code
_entity_poly.pdbx_strand_id
1 'polypeptide(L)'
;MSMIGFVLGLGDRHGENILIDIMEGGVVHVDFNLIFHKGEYLPVREVVPFRLTRNMVNGFGPTGVEGSFRRSCESTLRVMRDNKDTLLTVIQTFVHDPLLEWINTEARAQQNKGRGQLKLHAPSTESVQLILKRLEGHIVSPEV
;
A
#
# COMPACT_ATOMS: atom_id res chain seq x y z
N MET A 1 6.15 2.43 7.97
CA MET A 1 5.16 2.43 6.87
C MET A 1 5.47 1.43 5.75
N SER A 2 6.70 1.22 5.29
CA SER A 2 6.98 0.36 4.12
C SER A 2 6.43 -1.07 4.20
N MET A 3 6.59 -1.77 5.33
CA MET A 3 6.07 -3.14 5.48
C MET A 3 4.55 -3.18 5.49
N ILE A 4 3.91 -2.21 6.15
CA ILE A 4 2.45 -2.07 6.18
C ILE A 4 1.93 -1.76 4.78
N GLY A 5 2.56 -0.82 4.08
CA GLY A 5 2.21 -0.46 2.70
C GLY A 5 2.35 -1.65 1.76
N PHE A 6 3.42 -2.45 1.89
CA PHE A 6 3.54 -3.70 1.16
C PHE A 6 2.40 -4.66 1.46
N VAL A 7 2.11 -4.94 2.74
CA VAL A 7 1.05 -5.89 3.11
C VAL A 7 -0.32 -5.44 2.59
N LEU A 8 -0.64 -4.14 2.69
CA LEU A 8 -1.92 -3.58 2.25
C LEU A 8 -2.01 -3.29 0.74
N GLY A 9 -0.89 -3.38 0.01
CA GLY A 9 -0.82 -3.02 -1.40
C GLY A 9 -1.00 -1.52 -1.65
N LEU A 10 -0.31 -0.68 -0.89
CA LEU A 10 -0.29 0.77 -1.05
C LEU A 10 0.67 1.19 -2.18
N GLY A 11 0.12 1.69 -3.27
CA GLY A 11 0.83 2.26 -4.41
C GLY A 11 1.04 3.78 -4.32
N ASP A 12 1.48 4.40 -5.40
CA ASP A 12 1.60 5.85 -5.60
C ASP A 12 2.51 6.55 -4.59
N ARG A 13 3.62 5.91 -4.25
CA ARG A 13 4.60 6.46 -3.30
C ARG A 13 5.62 7.36 -4.01
N HIS A 14 5.14 8.41 -4.67
CA HIS A 14 6.01 9.46 -5.24
C HIS A 14 6.55 10.40 -4.14
N GLY A 15 7.45 11.31 -4.51
CA GLY A 15 8.18 12.16 -3.57
C GLY A 15 7.29 13.10 -2.75
N GLU A 16 6.13 13.49 -3.27
CA GLU A 16 5.18 14.39 -2.59
C GLU A 16 4.26 13.65 -1.62
N ASN A 17 4.11 12.32 -1.77
CA ASN A 17 3.31 11.47 -0.88
C ASN A 17 4.10 10.93 0.33
N ILE A 18 5.35 11.37 0.50
CA ILE A 18 6.22 11.03 1.63
C ILE A 18 6.77 12.33 2.20
N LEU A 19 6.13 12.81 3.25
CA LEU A 19 6.54 14.00 3.99
C LEU A 19 7.58 13.60 5.04
N ILE A 20 8.59 14.46 5.22
CA ILE A 20 9.64 14.28 6.23
C ILE A 20 9.56 15.47 7.18
N ASP A 21 9.43 15.18 8.47
CA ASP A 21 9.57 16.20 9.50
C ASP A 21 11.06 16.58 9.61
N ILE A 22 11.34 17.86 9.39
CA ILE A 22 12.70 18.41 9.43
C ILE A 22 13.26 18.55 10.86
N MET A 23 12.38 18.55 11.88
CA MET A 23 12.78 18.70 13.28
C MET A 23 13.12 17.35 13.90
N GLU A 24 12.25 16.35 13.71
CA GLU A 24 12.39 15.03 14.34
C GLU A 24 12.90 13.95 13.38
N GLY A 25 12.91 14.19 12.07
CA GLY A 25 13.25 13.18 11.07
C GLY A 25 12.17 12.11 10.86
N GLY A 26 10.97 12.33 11.41
CA GLY A 26 9.81 11.46 11.23
C GLY A 26 9.33 11.43 9.77
N VAL A 27 8.69 10.33 9.37
CA VAL A 27 8.17 10.16 8.00
C VAL A 27 6.66 9.95 8.05
N VAL A 28 5.92 10.77 7.30
CA VAL A 28 4.47 10.71 7.19
C VAL A 28 4.08 10.40 5.75
N HIS A 29 3.32 9.32 5.56
CA HIS A 29 2.74 9.00 4.27
C HIS A 29 1.38 9.70 4.15
N VAL A 30 1.17 10.42 3.04
CA VAL A 30 -0.10 11.06 2.70
C VAL A 30 -0.66 10.46 1.41
N ASP A 31 -1.93 10.73 1.15
CA ASP A 31 -2.72 10.18 0.04
C ASP A 31 -2.77 8.64 0.02
N PHE A 32 -3.93 8.04 0.25
CA PHE A 32 -4.12 6.57 0.26
C PHE A 32 -5.06 6.09 -0.85
N ASN A 33 -5.24 6.87 -1.90
CA ASN A 33 -6.18 6.58 -2.98
C ASN A 33 -5.87 5.25 -3.71
N LEU A 34 -4.58 4.88 -3.79
CA LEU A 34 -4.05 3.68 -4.45
C LEU A 34 -3.71 2.54 -3.46
N ILE A 35 -4.55 2.32 -2.45
CA ILE A 35 -4.47 1.16 -1.54
C ILE A 35 -5.11 -0.10 -2.16
N PHE A 36 -4.87 -1.29 -1.58
CA PHE A 36 -5.45 -2.56 -1.99
C PHE A 36 -5.08 -2.99 -3.41
N HIS A 37 -3.81 -2.77 -3.79
CA HIS A 37 -3.22 -3.22 -5.06
C HIS A 37 -3.76 -2.51 -6.30
N LYS A 38 -4.47 -1.39 -6.13
CA LYS A 38 -4.97 -0.59 -7.25
C LYS A 38 -3.85 -0.12 -8.21
N GLY A 39 -2.63 0.07 -7.70
CA GLY A 39 -1.45 0.43 -8.50
C GLY A 39 -1.06 -0.59 -9.56
N GLU A 40 -1.40 -1.87 -9.37
CA GLU A 40 -1.10 -2.96 -10.31
C GLU A 40 -2.01 -2.93 -11.56
N TYR A 41 -3.11 -2.18 -11.50
CA TYR A 41 -4.08 -2.02 -12.60
C TYR A 41 -3.91 -0.72 -13.39
N LEU A 42 -2.89 0.09 -13.07
CA LEU A 42 -2.57 1.28 -13.83
C LEU A 42 -2.04 0.92 -15.25
N PRO A 43 -2.21 1.79 -16.27
CA PRO A 43 -1.60 1.62 -17.59
C PRO A 43 -0.10 1.40 -17.51
N VAL A 44 0.56 2.12 -16.60
CA VAL A 44 1.94 1.86 -16.18
C VAL A 44 1.85 1.22 -14.80
N ARG A 45 2.00 -0.11 -14.75
CA ARG A 45 1.82 -0.90 -13.54
C ARG A 45 2.90 -0.59 -12.51
N GLU A 46 2.49 -0.39 -11.26
CA GLU A 46 3.41 -0.30 -10.13
C GLU A 46 3.74 -1.70 -9.59
N VAL A 47 4.87 -2.25 -10.05
CA VAL A 47 5.32 -3.61 -9.65
C VAL A 47 6.25 -3.61 -8.43
N VAL A 48 6.72 -2.44 -8.01
CA VAL A 48 7.64 -2.29 -6.86
C VAL A 48 6.82 -2.23 -5.56
N PRO A 49 7.13 -3.04 -4.54
CA PRO A 49 6.28 -3.20 -3.35
C PRO A 49 6.18 -1.96 -2.46
N PHE A 50 7.22 -1.14 -2.44
CA PHE A 50 7.27 0.14 -1.73
C PHE A 50 8.47 0.96 -2.23
N ARG A 51 8.45 2.27 -1.98
CA ARG A 51 9.54 3.14 -2.38
C ARG A 51 10.80 2.88 -1.54
N LEU A 52 11.84 2.36 -2.19
CA LEU A 52 13.19 2.23 -1.63
C LEU A 52 14.22 2.54 -2.72
N THR A 53 14.49 3.83 -2.91
CA THR A 53 15.43 4.28 -3.95
C THR A 53 16.84 4.39 -3.42
N ARG A 54 17.83 4.54 -4.32
CA ARG A 54 19.23 4.81 -3.97
C ARG A 54 19.38 5.98 -2.99
N ASN A 55 18.59 7.04 -3.13
CA ASN A 55 18.67 8.22 -2.27
C ASN A 55 18.19 7.90 -0.85
N MET A 56 17.17 7.05 -0.71
CA MET A 56 16.70 6.59 0.60
C MET A 56 17.74 5.68 1.27
N VAL A 57 18.32 4.74 0.52
CA VAL A 57 19.37 3.85 1.03
C VAL A 57 20.60 4.65 1.48
N ASN A 58 21.00 5.66 0.70
CA ASN A 58 22.08 6.57 1.09
C ASN A 58 21.75 7.34 2.37
N GLY A 59 20.48 7.72 2.57
CA GLY A 59 19.99 8.38 3.78
C GLY A 59 20.08 7.52 5.05
N PHE A 60 20.14 6.19 4.92
CA PHE A 60 20.35 5.28 6.06
C PHE A 60 21.80 5.23 6.55
N GLY A 61 22.72 5.92 5.87
CA GLY A 61 24.12 5.98 6.24
C GLY A 61 24.88 4.68 5.96
N PRO A 62 25.98 4.40 6.69
CA PRO A 62 26.94 3.36 6.33
C PRO A 62 26.37 1.93 6.44
N THR A 63 25.34 1.72 7.25
CA THR A 63 24.69 0.42 7.39
C THR A 63 23.70 0.10 6.28
N GLY A 64 23.31 1.12 5.47
CA GLY A 64 22.30 0.97 4.43
C GLY A 64 21.02 0.30 4.94
N VAL A 65 20.50 -0.66 4.19
CA VAL A 65 19.28 -1.40 4.52
C VAL A 65 19.48 -2.43 5.64
N GLU A 66 20.70 -2.92 5.85
CA GLU A 66 21.04 -4.00 6.78
C GLU A 66 21.17 -3.51 8.24
N GLY A 67 20.90 -2.23 8.50
CA GLY A 67 20.98 -1.63 9.83
C GLY A 67 19.65 -1.63 10.59
N SER A 68 19.29 -0.44 11.10
CA SER A 68 18.01 -0.22 11.81
C SER A 68 16.81 -0.53 10.93
N PHE A 69 16.90 -0.26 9.62
CA PHE A 69 15.80 -0.50 8.67
C PHE A 69 15.35 -1.97 8.65
N ARG A 70 16.26 -2.92 8.40
CA ARG A 70 15.94 -4.36 8.41
C ARG A 70 15.34 -4.82 9.75
N ARG A 71 15.94 -4.43 10.88
CA ARG A 71 15.42 -4.80 12.21
C ARG A 71 14.02 -4.29 12.48
N SER A 72 13.74 -3.05 12.06
CA SER A 72 12.40 -2.46 12.13
C SER A 72 11.42 -3.19 11.20
N CYS A 73 11.84 -3.59 10.01
CA CYS A 73 11.03 -4.39 9.08
C CYS A 73 10.65 -5.76 9.68
N GLU A 74 11.62 -6.49 10.24
CA GLU A 74 11.41 -7.78 10.88
C GLU A 74 10.45 -7.67 12.07
N SER A 75 10.66 -6.67 12.93
CA SER A 75 9.80 -6.43 14.10
C SER A 75 8.39 -6.05 13.67
N THR A 76 8.24 -5.19 12.66
CA THR A 76 6.93 -4.78 12.13
C THR A 76 6.18 -5.97 11.55
N LEU A 77 6.83 -6.77 10.68
CA LEU A 77 6.20 -7.93 10.07
C LEU A 77 5.82 -8.98 11.11
N ARG A 78 6.65 -9.21 12.13
CA ARG A 78 6.32 -10.12 13.24
C ARG A 78 5.03 -9.68 13.94
N VAL A 79 4.97 -8.42 14.39
CA VAL A 79 3.79 -7.89 15.08
C VAL A 79 2.55 -7.94 14.19
N MET A 80 2.67 -7.62 12.89
CA MET A 80 1.55 -7.71 11.94
C MET A 80 1.04 -9.15 11.78
N ARG A 81 1.92 -10.14 11.76
CA ARG A 81 1.55 -11.56 11.64
C ARG A 81 0.89 -12.08 12.92
N ASP A 82 1.44 -11.73 14.07
CA ASP A 82 0.91 -12.13 15.37
C ASP A 82 -0.51 -11.56 15.59
N ASN A 83 -0.80 -10.39 15.00
CA ASN A 83 -2.09 -9.70 15.10
C ASN A 83 -2.90 -9.76 13.79
N LYS A 84 -2.68 -10.76 12.94
CA LYS A 84 -3.30 -10.83 11.61
C LYS A 84 -4.83 -10.83 11.66
N ASP A 85 -5.44 -11.51 12.63
CA ASP A 85 -6.90 -11.66 12.69
C ASP A 85 -7.58 -10.34 13.02
N THR A 86 -6.99 -9.56 13.94
CA THR A 86 -7.45 -8.20 14.26
C THR A 86 -7.31 -7.28 13.05
N LEU A 87 -6.18 -7.34 12.34
CA LEU A 87 -5.94 -6.54 11.15
C LEU A 87 -6.94 -6.88 10.02
N LEU A 88 -7.18 -8.18 9.79
CA LEU A 88 -8.14 -8.64 8.78
C LEU A 88 -9.56 -8.20 9.10
N THR A 89 -9.96 -8.24 10.37
CA THR A 89 -11.29 -7.78 10.81
C THR A 89 -11.50 -6.32 10.41
N VAL A 90 -10.52 -5.45 10.67
CA VAL A 90 -10.59 -4.03 10.28
C VAL A 90 -10.63 -3.89 8.75
N ILE A 91 -9.76 -4.59 8.02
CA ILE A 91 -9.72 -4.49 6.55
C ILE A 91 -11.03 -4.99 5.91
N GLN A 92 -11.61 -6.07 6.41
CA GLN A 92 -12.89 -6.59 5.94
C GLN A 92 -14.00 -5.56 6.11
N THR A 93 -14.03 -4.82 7.22
CA THR A 93 -15.02 -3.74 7.39
C THR A 93 -14.88 -2.62 6.36
N PHE A 94 -13.65 -2.31 5.91
CA PHE A 94 -13.44 -1.34 4.83
C PHE A 94 -13.89 -1.87 3.45
N VAL A 95 -13.70 -3.16 3.16
CA VAL A 95 -14.12 -3.73 1.88
C VAL A 95 -15.64 -3.84 1.76
N HIS A 96 -16.31 -4.08 2.89
CA HIS A 96 -17.77 -4.18 2.96
C HIS A 96 -18.47 -2.87 3.32
N ASP A 97 -17.77 -1.73 3.27
CA ASP A 97 -18.37 -0.42 3.52
C ASP A 97 -19.27 0.00 2.34
N PRO A 98 -20.59 0.12 2.53
CA PRO A 98 -21.53 0.51 1.48
C PRO A 98 -21.23 1.89 0.88
N LEU A 99 -20.61 2.79 1.64
CA LEU A 99 -20.27 4.14 1.17
C LEU A 99 -19.14 4.11 0.15
N LEU A 100 -18.18 3.18 0.30
CA LEU A 100 -17.11 2.99 -0.68
C LEU A 100 -17.65 2.36 -1.97
N GLU A 101 -18.61 1.44 -1.89
CA GLU A 101 -19.32 0.95 -3.07
C GLU A 101 -20.10 2.07 -3.78
N TRP A 102 -20.75 2.94 -3.02
CA TRP A 102 -21.56 4.03 -3.54
C TRP A 102 -20.71 5.12 -4.24
N ILE A 103 -19.61 5.57 -3.62
CA ILE A 103 -18.67 6.55 -4.22
C ILE A 103 -18.09 6.00 -5.53
N ASN A 104 -17.76 4.69 -5.57
CA ASN A 104 -17.29 4.06 -6.79
C ASN A 104 -18.38 3.97 -7.87
N THR A 105 -19.65 3.82 -7.47
CA THR A 105 -20.80 3.78 -8.38
C THR A 105 -21.09 5.17 -8.97
N GLU A 106 -21.01 6.23 -8.16
CA GLU A 106 -21.16 7.61 -8.63
C GLU A 106 -19.99 8.05 -9.52
N ALA A 107 -18.75 7.69 -9.16
CA ALA A 107 -17.58 7.92 -10.00
C ALA A 107 -17.71 7.19 -11.36
N ARG A 108 -18.20 5.95 -11.38
CA ARG A 108 -18.51 5.21 -12.62
C ARG A 108 -19.62 5.88 -13.44
N ALA A 109 -20.65 6.41 -12.79
CA ALA A 109 -21.74 7.13 -13.45
C ALA A 109 -21.28 8.46 -14.06
N GLN A 110 -20.33 9.15 -13.43
CA GLN A 110 -19.69 10.37 -13.96
C GLN A 110 -18.66 10.06 -15.07
N GLN A 111 -17.94 8.94 -14.98
CA GLN A 111 -16.97 8.49 -16.01
C GLN A 111 -17.63 8.21 -17.37
N ASN A 112 -18.89 7.74 -17.39
CA ASN A 112 -19.63 7.54 -18.65
C ASN A 112 -19.95 8.85 -19.41
N LYS A 113 -19.71 10.03 -18.82
CA LYS A 113 -20.00 11.33 -19.45
C LYS A 113 -18.79 12.08 -20.02
N GLY A 114 -17.58 11.53 -19.94
CA GLY A 114 -16.43 12.03 -20.72
C GLY A 114 -15.11 12.06 -19.97
N ARG A 115 -14.04 11.81 -20.74
CA ARG A 115 -12.60 11.69 -20.39
C ARG A 115 -12.20 10.32 -19.83
N GLY A 116 -11.35 9.64 -20.59
CA GLY A 116 -10.74 8.35 -20.23
C GLY A 116 -9.84 8.49 -19.01
N GLN A 117 -10.43 8.46 -17.83
CA GLN A 117 -9.74 8.24 -16.58
C GLN A 117 -9.76 6.75 -16.24
N LEU A 118 -8.64 6.33 -15.67
CA LEU A 118 -8.39 5.04 -15.04
C LEU A 118 -9.62 4.46 -14.33
N LYS A 119 -9.98 3.21 -14.65
CA LYS A 119 -10.95 2.44 -13.86
C LYS A 119 -10.35 2.22 -12.47
N LEU A 120 -10.78 3.01 -11.49
CA LEU A 120 -10.43 2.77 -10.10
C LEU A 120 -11.14 1.46 -9.68
N HIS A 121 -10.37 0.38 -9.54
CA HIS A 121 -10.93 -0.88 -9.08
C HIS A 121 -11.39 -0.70 -7.62
N ALA A 122 -12.63 -1.09 -7.33
CA ALA A 122 -13.11 -1.08 -5.95
C ALA A 122 -12.30 -2.09 -5.13
N PRO A 123 -12.08 -1.86 -3.82
CA PRO A 123 -11.57 -2.89 -2.92
C PRO A 123 -12.43 -4.13 -3.07
N SER A 124 -11.83 -5.29 -3.35
CA SER A 124 -12.57 -6.54 -3.55
C SER A 124 -12.18 -7.57 -2.50
N THR A 125 -13.02 -8.59 -2.32
CA THR A 125 -12.70 -9.76 -1.51
C THR A 125 -11.38 -10.42 -1.93
N GLU A 126 -11.01 -10.31 -3.22
CA GLU A 126 -9.74 -10.79 -3.74
C GLU A 126 -8.54 -10.02 -3.16
N SER A 127 -8.66 -8.70 -3.01
CA SER A 127 -7.63 -7.88 -2.35
C SER A 127 -7.40 -8.32 -0.90
N VAL A 128 -8.47 -8.68 -0.17
CA VAL A 128 -8.35 -9.19 1.22
C VAL A 128 -7.61 -10.53 1.25
N GLN A 129 -7.92 -11.43 0.30
CA GLN A 129 -7.23 -12.72 0.17
C GLN A 129 -5.73 -12.53 -0.14
N LEU A 130 -5.40 -11.54 -0.97
CA LEU A 130 -4.02 -11.20 -1.30
C LEU A 130 -3.24 -10.69 -0.09
N ILE A 131 -3.86 -9.82 0.72
CA ILE A 131 -3.31 -9.33 1.99
C ILE A 131 -3.09 -10.49 2.96
N LEU A 132 -4.05 -11.40 3.09
CA LEU A 132 -3.94 -12.60 3.93
C LEU A 132 -2.74 -13.46 3.51
N LYS A 133 -2.59 -13.73 2.22
CA LYS A 133 -1.42 -14.46 1.70
C LYS A 133 -0.10 -13.79 2.06
N ARG A 134 -0.01 -12.46 1.95
CA ARG A 134 1.20 -11.69 2.34
C ARG A 134 1.47 -11.79 3.84
N LEU A 135 0.44 -11.75 4.69
CA LEU A 135 0.57 -11.97 6.13
C LEU A 135 1.06 -13.38 6.45
N GLU A 136 0.60 -14.40 5.73
CA GLU A 136 1.07 -15.79 5.88
C GLU A 136 2.50 -16.01 5.38
N GLY A 137 3.09 -15.00 4.72
CA GLY A 137 4.47 -15.05 4.23
C GLY A 137 4.61 -15.49 2.79
N HIS A 138 3.51 -15.58 2.04
CA HIS A 138 3.57 -15.80 0.61
C HIS A 138 3.96 -14.51 -0.13
N ILE A 139 4.95 -14.62 -1.01
CA ILE A 139 5.30 -13.54 -1.94
C ILE A 139 4.33 -13.64 -3.11
N VAL A 140 3.38 -12.71 -3.16
CA VAL A 140 2.48 -12.55 -4.31
C VAL A 140 2.87 -11.27 -5.02
N SER A 141 3.65 -11.43 -6.09
CA SER A 141 4.09 -10.34 -6.96
C SER A 141 3.23 -10.31 -8.22
N PRO A 142 2.89 -9.12 -8.74
CA PRO A 142 2.24 -9.02 -10.04
C PRO A 142 3.12 -9.59 -11.15
N GLU A 143 2.50 -10.24 -12.14
CA GLU A 143 3.17 -10.67 -13.37
C GLU A 143 3.61 -9.44 -14.18
N VAL A 144 4.89 -9.42 -14.59
CA VAL A 144 5.55 -8.34 -15.33
C VAL A 144 5.31 -8.48 -16.83
#